data_AF-A0A4R5KKJ8-F1
#
_entry.id   AF-A0A4R5KKJ8-F1
#
_cell.length_a   1.000
_cell.length_b   1.000
_cell.length_c   1.000
_cell.angle_alpha   90.00
_cell.angle_beta   90.00
_cell.angle_gamma   90.00
#
_symmetry.space_group_name_H-M   'P 1'
#
loop_
_entity.id
_entity.type
_entity.pdbx_description
1 polymer ?
#
loop_
_entity_poly.entity_id
_entity_poly.type
_entity_poly.pdbx_seq_one_letter_code
_entity_poly.pdbx_strand_id
1 'polypeptide(L)'
;MHSVEECRIVSLFSNTGEASPRGVVWAGDDVAATRLLGLQFQLGLRPEWMMPWNTHPWFTPGEANGKLTPEQVNAGLKPLIGFLRLVPRASAIVAHGTEANRLAQMLLKTDNPLIWRRGLKVYKARSLHGRAFAGSKERQTEWLIEMGRSYADAMARAGLQAGRR
;
A
#
# COMPACT_ATOMS: atom_id res chain seq x y z
N MET A 1 -6.53 -14.66 4.71
CA MET A 1 -7.48 -14.04 3.77
C MET A 1 -7.74 -12.62 4.25
N HIS A 2 -7.84 -11.62 3.36
CA HIS A 2 -8.13 -10.25 3.75
C HIS A 2 -9.58 -10.10 4.25
N SER A 3 -9.85 -9.11 5.10
CA SER A 3 -11.19 -8.87 5.68
C SER A 3 -11.53 -7.39 5.62
N VAL A 4 -12.72 -7.06 5.09
CA VAL A 4 -13.23 -5.69 5.08
C VAL A 4 -13.52 -5.20 6.50
N GLU A 5 -14.05 -6.09 7.35
CA GLU A 5 -14.42 -5.80 8.74
C GLU A 5 -13.20 -5.63 9.64
N GLU A 6 -12.14 -6.39 9.39
CA GLU A 6 -10.94 -6.37 10.21
C GLU A 6 -9.79 -5.51 9.66
N CYS A 7 -9.90 -4.98 8.44
CA CYS A 7 -8.89 -4.13 7.84
C CYS A 7 -8.60 -2.89 8.72
N ARG A 8 -7.32 -2.74 9.11
CA ARG A 8 -6.79 -1.57 9.83
C ARG A 8 -5.75 -0.80 9.02
N ILE A 9 -5.07 -1.47 8.08
CA ILE A 9 -3.95 -0.92 7.30
C ILE A 9 -4.22 -1.13 5.80
N VAL A 10 -4.06 -0.08 5.00
CA VAL A 10 -4.10 -0.20 3.53
C VAL A 10 -2.68 -0.18 2.99
N SER A 11 -2.29 -1.19 2.20
CA SER A 11 -1.06 -1.15 1.42
C SER A 11 -1.36 -0.62 0.03
N LEU A 12 -0.99 0.63 -0.20
CA LEU A 12 -1.25 1.33 -1.44
C LEU A 12 -0.04 1.19 -2.36
N PHE A 13 -0.20 0.51 -3.49
CA PHE A 13 0.85 0.29 -4.47
C PHE A 13 0.77 1.28 -5.62
N SER A 14 1.94 1.66 -6.13
CA SER A 14 2.04 2.22 -7.47
C SER A 14 1.72 1.12 -8.49
N ASN A 15 1.13 1.45 -9.63
CA ASN A 15 0.81 0.45 -10.66
C ASN A 15 2.10 -0.18 -11.20
N THR A 16 2.09 -1.49 -11.43
CA THR A 16 3.28 -2.27 -11.81
C THR A 16 3.33 -2.59 -13.29
N GLY A 17 2.38 -2.05 -14.07
CA GLY A 17 2.37 -2.20 -15.53
C GLY A 17 1.76 -3.49 -16.04
N GLU A 18 1.52 -4.44 -15.15
CA GLU A 18 0.94 -5.74 -15.45
C GLU A 18 -0.24 -6.01 -14.52
N ALA A 19 -1.33 -6.53 -15.06
CA ALA A 19 -2.41 -7.08 -14.25
C ALA A 19 -1.92 -8.37 -13.58
N SER A 20 -2.30 -8.58 -12.32
CA SER A 20 -2.05 -9.87 -11.70
C SER A 20 -2.74 -10.97 -12.51
N PRO A 21 -2.06 -12.10 -12.82
CA PRO A 21 -2.68 -13.25 -13.47
C PRO A 21 -3.86 -13.84 -12.68
N ARG A 22 -3.97 -13.50 -11.39
CA ARG A 22 -5.01 -14.00 -10.48
C ARG A 22 -6.14 -12.99 -10.26
N GLY A 23 -6.11 -11.83 -10.92
CA GLY A 23 -7.13 -10.79 -10.76
C GLY A 23 -7.12 -10.10 -9.40
N VAL A 24 -6.00 -10.16 -8.66
CA VAL A 24 -5.86 -9.54 -7.33
C VAL A 24 -4.87 -8.37 -7.35
N VAL A 25 -5.02 -7.45 -6.40
CA VAL A 25 -4.00 -6.41 -6.17
C VAL A 25 -2.82 -7.02 -5.42
N TRP A 26 -1.60 -6.74 -5.88
CA TRP A 26 -0.36 -7.28 -5.30
C TRP A 26 0.80 -6.28 -5.38
N ALA A 27 1.95 -6.65 -4.80
CA ALA A 27 3.14 -5.79 -4.75
C ALA A 27 3.90 -5.65 -6.09
N GLY A 28 3.40 -6.27 -7.16
CA GLY A 28 3.83 -6.04 -8.54
C GLY A 28 4.23 -7.28 -9.32
N ASP A 29 5.08 -8.10 -8.71
CA ASP A 29 5.48 -9.42 -9.21
C ASP A 29 5.59 -10.39 -8.02
N ASP A 30 5.83 -11.68 -8.29
CA ASP A 30 5.97 -12.71 -7.26
C ASP A 30 7.13 -12.46 -6.30
N VAL A 31 8.22 -11.85 -6.77
CA VAL A 31 9.41 -11.56 -5.95
C VAL A 31 9.14 -10.41 -4.99
N ALA A 32 8.52 -9.34 -5.47
CA ALA A 32 8.06 -8.20 -4.67
C ALA A 32 7.00 -8.65 -3.65
N ALA A 33 6.06 -9.51 -4.07
CA ALA A 33 5.07 -10.10 -3.17
C ALA A 33 5.74 -10.94 -2.08
N THR A 34 6.73 -11.76 -2.43
CA THR A 34 7.49 -12.59 -1.47
C THR A 34 8.22 -11.74 -0.45
N ARG A 35 8.89 -10.65 -0.88
CA ARG A 35 9.54 -9.69 0.03
C ARG A 35 8.54 -9.09 1.01
N LEU A 36 7.39 -8.66 0.50
CA LEU A 36 6.35 -8.07 1.33
C LEU A 36 5.79 -9.08 2.34
N LEU A 37 5.48 -10.29 1.89
CA LEU A 37 5.01 -11.40 2.73
C LEU A 37 6.02 -11.72 3.83
N GLY A 38 7.31 -11.77 3.51
CA GLY A 38 8.38 -11.99 4.50
C GLY A 38 8.39 -10.93 5.59
N LEU A 39 8.28 -9.65 5.21
CA LEU A 39 8.20 -8.52 6.14
C LEU A 39 6.94 -8.60 7.01
N GLN A 40 5.78 -8.87 6.40
CA GLN A 40 4.51 -9.00 7.12
C GLN A 40 4.56 -10.15 8.14
N PHE A 41 5.15 -11.28 7.74
CA PHE A 41 5.33 -12.44 8.59
C PHE A 41 6.24 -12.13 9.78
N GLN A 42 7.36 -11.44 9.56
CA GLN A 42 8.27 -11.01 10.63
C GLN A 42 7.61 -10.09 11.65
N LEU A 43 6.70 -9.22 11.20
CA LEU A 43 5.95 -8.32 12.08
C LEU A 43 4.72 -8.96 12.73
N GLY A 44 4.35 -10.18 12.35
CA GLY A 44 3.08 -10.77 12.76
C GLY A 44 1.85 -10.04 12.22
N LEU A 45 1.99 -9.32 11.09
CA LEU A 45 0.85 -8.65 10.44
C LEU A 45 -0.03 -9.70 9.77
N ARG A 46 -1.20 -9.94 10.36
CA ARG A 46 -2.18 -10.89 9.82
C ARG A 46 -2.88 -10.33 8.55
N PRO A 47 -3.16 -11.15 7.53
CA PRO A 47 -3.78 -10.70 6.28
C PRO A 47 -5.11 -9.95 6.47
N GLU A 48 -5.94 -10.35 7.42
CA GLU A 48 -7.25 -9.74 7.72
C GLU A 48 -7.15 -8.30 8.22
N TRP A 49 -6.00 -7.90 8.78
CA TRP A 49 -5.77 -6.54 9.26
C TRP A 49 -5.30 -5.60 8.16
N MET A 50 -5.07 -6.11 6.94
CA MET A 50 -4.54 -5.31 5.86
C MET A 50 -5.26 -5.56 4.53
N MET A 51 -5.28 -4.56 3.66
CA MET A 51 -5.84 -4.69 2.32
C MET A 51 -4.91 -4.06 1.28
N PRO A 52 -4.56 -4.77 0.20
CA PRO A 52 -3.82 -4.21 -0.91
C PRO A 52 -4.74 -3.33 -1.77
N TRP A 53 -4.23 -2.20 -2.25
CA TRP A 53 -4.93 -1.31 -3.19
C TRP A 53 -3.96 -0.67 -4.19
N ASN A 54 -4.43 -0.34 -5.39
CA ASN A 54 -3.61 0.32 -6.41
C ASN A 54 -3.93 1.81 -6.50
N THR A 55 -2.90 2.60 -6.81
CA THR A 55 -3.03 4.04 -7.07
C THR A 55 -4.03 4.31 -8.19
N HIS A 56 -3.97 3.55 -9.27
CA HIS A 56 -4.94 3.53 -10.34
C HIS A 56 -5.55 2.13 -10.38
N PRO A 57 -6.82 1.95 -9.97
CA PRO A 57 -7.40 0.63 -9.77
C PRO A 57 -7.71 -0.11 -11.08
N TRP A 58 -7.70 0.60 -12.21
CA TRP A 58 -7.98 0.03 -13.51
C TRP A 58 -6.68 -0.38 -14.22
N PHE A 59 -6.77 -1.50 -14.93
CA PHE A 59 -5.76 -1.93 -15.89
C PHE A 59 -6.38 -1.84 -17.29
N THR A 60 -5.71 -1.14 -18.20
CA THR A 60 -6.16 -1.06 -19.59
C THR A 60 -5.27 -1.95 -20.48
N PRO A 61 -5.80 -3.03 -21.07
CA PRO A 61 -5.02 -3.87 -21.98
C PRO A 61 -4.43 -3.07 -23.15
N GLY A 62 -3.15 -3.30 -23.45
CA GLY A 62 -2.44 -2.61 -24.55
C GLY A 62 -1.90 -1.22 -24.21
N GLU A 63 -2.17 -0.69 -23.01
CA GLU A 63 -1.64 0.60 -22.56
C GLU A 63 -0.41 0.46 -21.65
N ALA A 64 0.37 1.54 -21.55
CA ALA A 64 1.48 1.65 -20.62
C ALA A 64 0.98 1.85 -19.18
N ASN A 65 0.64 0.75 -18.50
CA ASN A 65 0.10 0.77 -17.14
C ASN A 65 1.17 1.05 -16.06
N GLY A 66 2.47 0.95 -16.40
CA GLY A 66 3.57 1.00 -15.41
C GLY A 66 4.01 2.40 -15.00
N LYS A 67 3.66 3.42 -15.78
CA LYS A 67 3.96 4.82 -15.47
C LYS A 67 2.69 5.64 -15.58
N LEU A 68 2.05 5.86 -14.44
CA LEU A 68 0.82 6.63 -14.37
C LEU A 68 1.07 8.10 -14.72
N THR A 69 0.18 8.65 -15.54
CA THR A 69 0.07 10.10 -15.76
C THR A 69 -0.48 10.79 -14.49
N PRO A 70 -0.22 12.09 -14.31
CA PRO A 70 -0.85 12.86 -13.23
C PRO A 70 -2.38 12.73 -13.22
N GLU A 71 -3.01 12.71 -14.40
CA GLU A 71 -4.46 12.55 -14.58
C GLU A 71 -4.94 11.19 -14.07
N GLN A 72 -4.21 10.11 -14.38
CA GLN A 72 -4.52 8.77 -13.87
C GLN A 72 -4.34 8.68 -12.36
N VAL A 73 -3.29 9.29 -11.79
CA VAL A 73 -3.13 9.35 -10.34
C VAL A 73 -4.30 10.09 -9.70
N ASN A 74 -4.69 11.24 -10.26
CA ASN A 74 -5.83 12.01 -9.79
C ASN A 74 -7.14 11.22 -9.88
N ALA A 75 -7.35 10.46 -10.96
CA ALA A 75 -8.52 9.62 -11.15
C ALA A 75 -8.65 8.52 -10.08
N GLY A 76 -7.54 8.09 -9.48
CA GLY A 76 -7.49 7.13 -8.38
C GLY A 76 -8.08 7.61 -7.04
N LEU A 77 -8.22 8.93 -6.85
CA LEU A 77 -8.63 9.52 -5.57
C LEU A 77 -10.06 9.17 -5.17
N LYS A 78 -11.02 9.33 -6.10
CA LYS A 78 -12.43 9.02 -5.84
C LYS A 78 -12.64 7.53 -5.53
N PRO A 79 -12.07 6.58 -6.29
CA PRO A 79 -12.08 5.16 -5.92
C PRO A 79 -11.46 4.87 -4.55
N LEU A 80 -10.31 5.47 -4.22
CA LEU A 80 -9.66 5.26 -2.92
C LEU A 80 -10.57 5.73 -1.76
N ILE A 81 -11.22 6.89 -1.89
CA ILE A 81 -12.22 7.34 -0.89
C ILE A 81 -13.39 6.36 -0.79
N GLY A 82 -13.89 5.88 -1.93
CA GLY A 82 -14.96 4.87 -1.97
C GLY A 82 -14.56 3.59 -1.25
N PHE A 83 -13.36 3.08 -1.51
CA PHE A 83 -12.80 1.92 -0.83
C PHE A 83 -12.64 2.17 0.69
N LEU A 84 -12.12 3.32 1.11
CA LEU A 84 -11.97 3.65 2.53
C LEU A 84 -13.31 3.73 3.28
N ARG A 85 -14.43 3.97 2.60
CA ARG A 85 -15.77 3.85 3.22
C ARG A 85 -16.11 2.41 3.57
N LEU A 86 -15.66 1.45 2.77
CA LEU A 86 -15.88 0.02 2.98
C LEU A 86 -15.03 -0.53 4.12
N VAL A 87 -13.83 0.02 4.36
CA VAL A 87 -12.93 -0.39 5.45
C VAL A 87 -12.89 0.67 6.57
N PRO A 88 -13.96 0.81 7.37
CA PRO A 88 -14.10 1.94 8.29
C PRO A 88 -13.08 1.97 9.42
N ARG A 89 -12.47 0.83 9.73
CA ARG A 89 -11.45 0.67 10.78
C ARG A 89 -10.03 0.92 10.28
N ALA A 90 -9.84 1.21 8.99
CA ALA A 90 -8.54 1.58 8.45
C ALA A 90 -8.09 2.94 9.00
N SER A 91 -6.96 2.96 9.71
CA SER A 91 -6.36 4.15 10.31
C SER A 91 -4.95 4.45 9.80
N ALA A 92 -4.38 3.56 8.98
CA ALA A 92 -3.07 3.73 8.36
C ALA A 92 -3.08 3.36 6.86
N ILE A 93 -2.32 4.11 6.07
CA ILE A 93 -1.95 3.76 4.69
C ILE A 93 -0.42 3.65 4.64
N VAL A 94 0.09 2.53 4.13
CA VAL A 94 1.50 2.39 3.74
C VAL A 94 1.57 2.56 2.23
N ALA A 95 2.17 3.66 1.77
CA ALA A 95 2.18 4.08 0.37
C ALA A 95 3.51 3.70 -0.31
N HIS A 96 3.47 2.69 -1.18
CA HIS A 96 4.62 2.10 -1.87
C HIS A 96 4.91 2.81 -3.20
N GLY A 97 6.03 3.54 -3.24
CA GLY A 97 6.49 4.23 -4.44
C GLY A 97 5.89 5.63 -4.62
N THR A 98 6.39 6.35 -5.62
CA THR A 98 6.12 7.78 -5.81
C THR A 98 4.65 8.08 -6.06
N GLU A 99 3.99 7.32 -6.92
CA GLU A 99 2.60 7.59 -7.32
C GLU A 99 1.61 7.28 -6.19
N ALA A 100 1.85 6.18 -5.46
CA ALA A 100 1.10 5.88 -4.24
C ALA A 100 1.24 6.99 -3.19
N ASN A 101 2.46 7.51 -3.00
CA ASN A 101 2.68 8.63 -2.10
C ASN A 101 1.96 9.89 -2.56
N ARG A 102 2.01 10.21 -3.86
CA ARG A 102 1.31 11.37 -4.44
C ARG A 102 -0.19 11.28 -4.18
N LEU A 103 -0.83 10.16 -4.52
CA LEU A 103 -2.25 9.93 -4.27
C LEU A 103 -2.60 10.03 -2.78
N ALA A 104 -1.81 9.41 -1.92
CA ALA A 104 -2.05 9.46 -0.48
C ALA A 104 -1.92 10.88 0.09
N GLN A 105 -1.01 11.71 -0.43
CA GLN A 105 -0.94 13.12 -0.05
C GLN A 105 -2.13 13.94 -0.57
N MET A 106 -2.63 13.65 -1.78
CA MET A 106 -3.86 14.26 -2.27
C MET A 106 -5.06 13.91 -1.38
N LEU A 107 -5.17 12.64 -0.98
CA LEU A 107 -6.18 12.16 -0.05
C LEU A 107 -6.21 12.97 1.25
N LEU A 108 -5.04 13.20 1.86
CA LEU A 108 -4.91 13.99 3.10
C LEU A 108 -5.31 15.47 2.93
N LYS A 109 -5.23 16.01 1.71
CA LYS A 109 -5.66 17.38 1.39
C LYS A 109 -7.15 17.49 1.08
N THR A 110 -7.87 16.38 0.96
CA THR A 110 -9.31 16.42 0.68
C THR A 110 -10.08 16.92 1.89
N ASP A 111 -11.16 17.66 1.63
CA ASP A 111 -12.07 18.11 2.70
C ASP A 111 -13.05 17.00 3.15
N ASN A 112 -12.57 15.76 3.35
CA ASN A 112 -13.42 14.61 3.65
C ASN A 112 -13.50 14.23 5.15
N PRO A 113 -14.68 14.39 5.81
CA PRO A 113 -14.94 14.08 7.23
C PRO A 113 -14.43 12.73 7.70
N LEU A 114 -14.50 11.73 6.84
CA LEU A 114 -14.14 10.36 7.17
C LEU A 114 -12.64 10.23 7.45
N ILE A 115 -11.82 11.04 6.82
CA ILE A 115 -10.36 10.89 6.85
C ILE A 115 -9.81 11.47 8.16
N TRP A 116 -10.23 12.68 8.52
CA TRP A 116 -9.69 13.36 9.69
C TRP A 116 -10.30 12.86 10.99
N ARG A 117 -11.61 12.52 11.01
CA ARG A 117 -12.24 11.93 12.20
C ARG A 117 -11.59 10.59 12.59
N ARG A 118 -11.07 9.85 11.60
CA ARG A 118 -10.36 8.58 11.84
C ARG A 118 -8.89 8.76 12.19
N GLY A 119 -8.36 9.98 12.08
CA GLY A 119 -6.94 10.24 12.20
C GLY A 119 -6.13 9.36 11.22
N LEU A 120 -6.56 9.24 9.96
CA LEU A 120 -5.84 8.44 8.97
C LEU A 120 -4.40 8.96 8.79
N LYS A 121 -3.39 8.11 8.96
CA LYS A 121 -1.99 8.46 8.75
C LYS A 121 -1.39 7.75 7.55
N VAL A 122 -0.56 8.46 6.80
CA VAL A 122 0.19 7.92 5.66
C VAL A 122 1.64 7.70 6.05
N TYR A 123 2.14 6.50 5.78
CA TYR A 123 3.53 6.10 5.93
C TYR A 123 4.13 5.88 4.54
N LYS A 124 5.30 6.47 4.29
CA LYS A 124 5.96 6.35 2.99
C LYS A 124 6.79 5.07 2.96
N ALA A 125 6.60 4.26 1.93
CA ALA A 125 7.41 3.07 1.68
C ALA A 125 7.98 3.11 0.25
N ARG A 126 9.14 2.48 0.08
CA ARG A 126 9.72 2.25 -1.25
C ARG A 126 8.87 1.23 -2.02
N SER A 127 8.88 1.31 -3.35
CA SER A 127 8.33 0.23 -4.19
C SER A 127 9.23 -1.01 -4.10
N LEU A 128 8.64 -2.19 -3.97
CA LEU A 128 9.33 -3.48 -3.91
C LEU A 128 9.65 -4.07 -5.30
N HIS A 129 9.20 -3.39 -6.35
CA HIS A 129 9.26 -3.85 -7.74
C HIS A 129 10.13 -2.95 -8.62
N GLY A 130 10.69 -3.54 -9.67
CA GLY A 130 11.42 -2.84 -10.73
C GLY A 130 12.67 -2.10 -10.26
N ARG A 131 13.04 -1.05 -11.00
CA ARG A 131 14.26 -0.26 -10.75
C ARG A 131 14.30 0.38 -9.35
N ALA A 132 13.15 0.62 -8.74
CA ALA A 132 13.07 1.21 -7.40
C ALA A 132 13.73 0.34 -6.31
N PHE A 133 13.87 -0.97 -6.57
CA PHE A 133 14.46 -1.96 -5.68
C PHE A 133 15.71 -2.65 -6.27
N ALA A 134 16.25 -2.14 -7.40
CA ALA A 134 17.40 -2.71 -8.10
C ALA A 134 18.76 -2.27 -7.50
N GLY A 135 18.91 -2.39 -6.17
CA GLY A 135 20.15 -2.10 -5.44
C GLY A 135 20.96 -3.34 -5.07
N SER A 136 22.13 -3.13 -4.43
CA SER A 136 22.89 -4.22 -3.82
C SER A 136 22.10 -4.92 -2.70
N LYS A 137 22.51 -6.12 -2.29
CA LYS A 137 21.83 -6.87 -1.22
C LYS A 137 21.78 -6.09 0.09
N GLU A 138 22.84 -5.33 0.39
CA GLU A 138 22.94 -4.48 1.58
C GLU A 138 21.90 -3.37 1.53
N ARG A 139 21.80 -2.67 0.39
CA ARG A 139 20.77 -1.63 0.18
C ARG A 139 19.35 -2.18 0.22
N GLN A 140 19.12 -3.34 -0.40
CA GLN A 140 17.81 -4.01 -0.34
C GLN A 140 17.43 -4.35 1.11
N THR A 141 18.39 -4.78 1.93
CA THR A 141 18.18 -5.07 3.34
C THR A 141 17.83 -3.79 4.12
N GLU A 142 18.58 -2.71 3.92
CA GLU A 142 18.26 -1.40 4.52
C GLU A 142 16.83 -0.95 4.18
N TRP A 143 16.45 -1.03 2.90
CA TRP A 143 15.10 -0.64 2.46
C TRP A 143 14.00 -1.49 3.07
N LEU A 144 14.23 -2.79 3.27
CA LEU A 144 13.28 -3.66 3.96
C LEU A 144 13.16 -3.31 5.44
N ILE A 145 14.26 -2.96 6.10
CA ILE A 145 14.24 -2.50 7.51
C ILE A 145 13.43 -1.20 7.63
N GLU A 146 13.67 -0.23 6.75
CA GLU A 146 12.91 1.03 6.73
C GLU A 146 11.42 0.81 6.47
N MET A 147 11.09 -0.08 5.54
CA MET A 147 9.71 -0.48 5.28
C MET A 147 9.10 -1.20 6.50
N GLY A 148 9.87 -2.03 7.18
CA GLY A 148 9.47 -2.74 8.39
C GLY A 148 9.08 -1.76 9.50
N ARG A 149 9.86 -0.70 9.70
CA ARG A 149 9.53 0.40 10.62
C ARG A 149 8.22 1.08 10.25
N SER A 150 8.00 1.34 8.96
CA SER A 150 6.75 1.96 8.48
C SER A 150 5.53 1.09 8.77
N TYR A 151 5.63 -0.23 8.56
CA TYR A 151 4.55 -1.15 8.92
C TYR A 151 4.38 -1.32 10.43
N ALA A 152 5.47 -1.38 11.20
CA ALA A 152 5.40 -1.46 12.65
C ALA A 152 4.70 -0.23 13.25
N ASP A 153 5.03 0.97 12.77
CA ASP A 153 4.37 2.20 13.19
C ASP A 153 2.90 2.24 12.75
N ALA A 154 2.58 1.73 11.56
CA ALA A 154 1.21 1.60 11.08
C ALA A 154 0.40 0.62 11.94
N MET A 155 1.00 -0.50 12.35
CA MET A 155 0.42 -1.47 13.27
C MET A 155 0.17 -0.84 14.64
N ALA A 156 1.16 -0.16 15.22
CA ALA A 156 1.00 0.53 16.50
C ALA A 156 -0.15 1.55 16.46
N ARG A 157 -0.27 2.33 15.39
CA ARG A 157 -1.38 3.28 15.20
C ARG A 157 -2.73 2.58 15.01
N ALA A 158 -2.74 1.41 14.40
CA ALA A 158 -3.91 0.55 14.24
C ALA A 158 -4.31 -0.18 15.54
N GLY A 159 -3.57 -0.01 16.64
CA GLY A 159 -3.79 -0.76 17.89
C GLY A 159 -3.36 -2.22 17.80
N LEU A 160 -2.52 -2.56 16.83
CA LEU A 160 -1.99 -3.90 16.60
C LEU A 160 -0.60 -4.01 17.23
N GLN A 161 -0.35 -5.11 17.93
CA GLN A 161 0.98 -5.41 18.45
C GLN A 161 1.79 -6.10 17.36
N ALA A 162 2.97 -5.57 17.06
CA ALA A 162 3.96 -6.32 16.30
C ALA A 162 4.33 -7.58 17.09
N GLY A 163 4.35 -8.73 16.42
CA GLY A 163 4.71 -9.99 17.05
C GLY A 163 6.12 -9.89 17.63
N ARG A 164 6.25 -9.96 18.95
CA ARG A 164 7.54 -10.27 19.59
C ARG A 164 7.88 -11.71 19.20
N ARG A 165 8.91 -11.89 18.40
CA ARG A 165 9.72 -13.11 18.48
C ARG A 165 10.89 -12.82 19.39
#